data_AF-A0A382H2V7-F1
#
_entry.id   AF-A0A382H2V7-F1
#
_cell.length_a   1.000
_cell.length_b   1.000
_cell.length_c   1.000
_cell.angle_alpha   90.00
_cell.angle_beta   90.00
_cell.angle_gamma   90.00
#
_symmetry.space_group_name_H-M   'P 1'
#
loop_
_entity.id
_entity.type
_entity.pdbx_description
1 polymer ?
#
loop_
_entity_poly.entity_id
_entity_poly.type
_entity_poly.pdbx_seq_one_letter_code
_entity_poly.pdbx_strand_id
1 'polypeptide(L)' 'MDTNYFLKTRILDGGMGQELLRRGLKPQGTLWSASALIEEKYHQLVTDTHLD' A
#
# COMPACT_ATOMS: atom_id res chain seq x y z
N MET A 1 22.26 -18.99 1.91
CA MET A 1 20.94 -18.79 1.28
C MET A 1 20.23 -20.12 1.24
N ASP A 2 18.96 -20.17 1.63
CA ASP A 2 18.15 -21.40 1.49
C ASP A 2 17.83 -21.62 0.00
N THR A 3 18.31 -22.71 -0.57
CA THR A 3 18.09 -23.06 -1.99
C THR A 3 16.62 -23.36 -2.30
N ASN A 4 15.82 -23.69 -1.29
CA ASN A 4 14.39 -23.97 -1.44
C ASN A 4 13.52 -22.71 -1.46
N TYR A 5 14.10 -21.53 -1.25
CA TYR A 5 13.37 -20.25 -1.19
C TYR A 5 12.47 -20.00 -2.42
N PHE A 6 12.91 -20.44 -3.60
CA PHE A 6 12.24 -20.26 -4.89
C PHE A 6 11.32 -21.40 -5.29
N LEU A 7 11.24 -22.50 -4.52
CA LEU A 7 10.38 -23.65 -4.84
C LEU A 7 8.89 -23.38 -4.58
N LYS A 8 8.57 -22.29 -3.89
CA LYS A 8 7.20 -21.90 -3.55
C LYS A 8 6.82 -20.63 -4.31
N THR A 9 5.76 -20.71 -5.11
CA THR A 9 5.10 -19.53 -5.69
C THR A 9 4.54 -18.66 -4.56
N ARG A 10 4.86 -17.37 -4.57
CA ARG A 10 4.35 -16.37 -3.62
C ARG A 10 3.50 -15.37 -4.37
N ILE A 11 2.34 -15.06 -3.82
CA ILE A 11 1.45 -14.02 -4.34
C ILE A 11 1.85 -12.71 -3.65
N LEU A 12 2.04 -11.67 -4.44
CA LEU A 12 2.29 -10.31 -3.97
C LEU A 12 0.97 -9.53 -3.93
N ASP A 13 0.95 -8.46 -3.16
CA ASP A 13 -0.19 -7.55 -3.08
C ASP A 13 -0.40 -6.79 -4.41
N GLY A 14 -1.58 -6.18 -4.52
CA GLY A 14 -1.98 -5.39 -5.67
C GLY A 14 -1.49 -3.94 -5.63
N GLY A 15 -2.06 -3.11 -6.50
CA GLY A 15 -1.74 -1.68 -6.55
C GLY A 15 -2.33 -0.88 -5.40
N MET A 16 -1.55 -0.67 -4.33
CA MET A 16 -1.95 0.10 -3.13
C MET A 16 -2.45 1.52 -3.46
N GLY A 17 -1.80 2.23 -4.39
CA GLY A 17 -2.16 3.61 -4.71
C GLY A 17 -3.58 3.78 -5.24
N GLN A 18 -4.06 2.86 -6.09
CA GLN A 18 -5.44 2.89 -6.59
C GLN A 18 -6.44 2.65 -5.47
N GLU A 19 -6.09 1.76 -4.54
CA GLU A 19 -6.95 1.41 -3.41
C GLU A 19 -7.06 2.57 -2.41
N LEU A 20 -5.96 3.27 -2.10
CA LEU A 20 -5.98 4.48 -1.27
C LEU A 20 -6.86 5.57 -1.88
N LEU A 21 -6.76 5.79 -3.20
CA LEU A 21 -7.59 6.77 -3.92
C LEU A 21 -9.07 6.38 -3.86
N ARG A 22 -9.39 5.09 -4.01
CA ARG A 22 -10.76 4.55 -3.91
C ARG A 22 -11.34 4.75 -2.50
N ARG A 23 -10.52 4.63 -1.45
CA ARG A 23 -10.91 4.84 -0.04
C ARG A 23 -10.98 6.30 0.38
N GLY A 24 -10.72 7.24 -0.54
CA GLY A 24 -10.92 8.68 -0.29
C GLY A 24 -9.66 9.45 0.08
N LEU A 25 -8.46 8.88 -0.12
CA LEU A 25 -7.22 9.65 -0.09
C LEU A 25 -7.30 10.78 -1.13
N LYS A 26 -7.16 12.03 -0.68
CA LYS A 26 -7.10 13.18 -1.59
C LYS A 26 -5.66 13.36 -2.07
N PRO A 27 -5.35 13.07 -3.34
CA PRO A 27 -3.99 13.18 -3.85
C PRO A 27 -3.58 14.65 -4.01
N GLN A 28 -2.39 15.00 -3.55
CA GLN A 28 -1.72 16.25 -3.93
C GLN A 28 -0.88 16.01 -5.20
N GLY A 29 -1.57 15.84 -6.34
CA GLY A 29 -0.92 15.45 -7.60
C GLY A 29 -0.33 14.04 -7.53
N THR A 30 0.92 13.87 -7.99
CA THR A 30 1.62 12.57 -7.95
C THR A 30 2.17 12.22 -6.56
N LEU A 31 2.11 13.16 -5.59
CA LEU A 31 2.65 12.99 -4.23
C LEU A 31 1.66 12.32 -3.27
N TRP A 32 0.75 11.50 -3.79
CA TRP A 32 -0.26 10.79 -2.98
C TRP A 32 0.36 9.91 -1.89
N SER A 33 1.50 9.26 -2.17
CA SER A 33 2.20 8.40 -1.22
C SER A 33 2.83 9.20 -0.07
N ALA A 34 3.39 10.37 -0.37
CA ALA A 34 3.95 11.27 0.64
C ALA A 34 2.83 11.83 1.55
N SER A 35 1.71 12.28 0.96
CA SER A 35 0.55 12.74 1.74
C SER A 35 -0.03 11.64 2.63
N ALA A 36 -0.11 10.40 2.13
CA ALA A 36 -0.58 9.26 2.90
C ALA A 36 0.28 8.96 4.14
N LEU A 37 1.59 9.22 4.06
CA LEU A 37 2.55 8.93 5.14
C LEU A 37 2.77 10.11 6.09
N ILE A 38 2.66 11.36 5.62
CA ILE A 38 2.90 12.55 6.45
C ILE A 38 1.65 12.95 7.23
N GLU A 39 0.46 12.82 6.62
CA GLU A 39 -0.78 13.23 7.26
C GLU A 39 -1.33 12.10 8.14
N GLU A 40 -1.30 12.28 9.47
CA GLU A 40 -1.71 11.27 10.47
C GLU A 40 -3.11 10.69 10.21
N LYS A 41 -4.02 11.51 9.69
CA LYS A 41 -5.40 11.08 9.35
C LYS A 41 -5.46 9.96 8.31
N TYR A 42 -4.40 9.73 7.54
CA TYR A 42 -4.33 8.68 6.53
C TYR A 42 -3.49 7.47 6.95
N HIS A 43 -2.85 7.47 8.12
CA HIS A 43 -2.03 6.33 8.58
C HIS A 43 -2.87 5.07 8.76
N GLN A 44 -4.08 5.21 9.31
CA GLN A 44 -5.01 4.10 9.45
C GLN A 44 -5.43 3.56 8.07
N LEU A 45 -5.70 4.44 7.11
CA LEU A 45 -6.04 4.08 5.73
C LEU A 45 -4.96 3.21 5.07
N VAL A 46 -3.69 3.56 5.27
CA VAL A 46 -2.53 2.80 4.77
C VAL A 46 -2.46 1.42 5.42
N THR A 47 -2.66 1.36 6.73
CA THR A 47 -2.65 0.09 7.48
C THR A 47 -3.79 -0.81 7.03
N ASP A 48 -5.00 -0.28 6.93
CA ASP A 48 -6.20 -1.03 6.52
C ASP A 48 -6.06 -1.56 5.09
N THR A 49 -5.39 -0.81 4.21
CA THR A 49 -5.16 -1.21 2.81
C THR A 49 -4.19 -2.40 2.70
N HIS A 50 -3.27 -2.58 3.65
CA HIS A 50 -2.37 -3.73 3.67
C HIS A 50 -2.93 -4.93 4.45
N LEU A 51 -3.94 -4.71 5.29
CA LEU A 51 -4.63 -5.76 6.04
C LEU A 51 -5.73 -6.46 5.22
N ASP A 52 -6.27 -5.78 4.20
CA ASP A 52 -7.21 -6.35 3.21
C ASP A 52 -6.48 -7.17 2.12
#